data_AF-A0A351UKZ6-F1
#
_entry.id   AF-A0A351UKZ6-F1
#
_cell.length_a   1.000
_cell.length_b   1.000
_cell.length_c   1.000
_cell.angle_alpha   90.00
_cell.angle_beta   90.00
_cell.angle_gamma   90.00
#
_symmetry.space_group_name_H-M   'P 1'
#
loop_
_entity.id
_entity.type
_entity.pdbx_description
1 polymer ?
#
loop_
_entity_poly.entity_id
_entity_poly.type
_entity_poly.pdbx_seq_one_letter_code
_entity_poly.pdbx_strand_id
1 'polypeptide(L)'
;MKTFIITLLLTVLAALPAAQAQMPPATDPGYNDSYAGKPAIVPGYRAVSLPVAAVQALFLSPGDRVDLLVTFEAVMKGDTKEMVTATILQNIIVLNVYRPDSLDGNGVVQLMCNPNEAQYAALSLAQSKRINVTRRAPGDVQLSPMEMASFKKLFR
;
A
#
# COMPACT_ATOMS: atom_id res chain seq x y z
N MET A 1 14.46 -32.87 66.84
CA MET A 1 13.85 -32.09 67.96
C MET A 1 13.17 -30.86 67.32
N LYS A 2 11.96 -30.41 67.69
CA LYS A 2 11.54 -29.78 68.97
C LYS A 2 12.47 -28.59 69.34
N THR A 3 12.05 -27.36 69.68
CA THR A 3 10.73 -26.69 69.86
C THR A 3 11.03 -25.17 70.07
N PHE A 4 10.23 -24.14 69.75
CA PHE A 4 9.11 -23.86 68.80
C PHE A 4 8.73 -22.35 68.93
N ILE A 5 7.98 -21.76 67.97
CA ILE A 5 7.50 -20.34 67.93
C ILE A 5 8.63 -19.25 68.04
N ILE A 6 8.45 -17.91 67.98
CA ILE A 6 7.30 -16.98 68.12
C ILE A 6 7.22 -15.94 66.96
N THR A 7 5.98 -15.53 66.67
CA THR A 7 5.40 -14.40 65.91
C THR A 7 6.13 -13.04 65.82
N LEU A 8 6.17 -12.45 64.61
CA LEU A 8 5.76 -11.05 64.41
C LEU A 8 5.04 -10.89 63.06
N LEU A 9 3.73 -10.64 63.10
CA LEU A 9 2.92 -10.26 61.93
C LEU A 9 2.92 -8.73 61.85
N LEU A 10 3.50 -8.14 60.80
CA LEU A 10 3.36 -6.71 60.52
C LEU A 10 2.95 -6.48 59.06
N THR A 11 1.68 -6.15 58.87
CA THR A 11 1.07 -5.86 57.57
C THR A 11 1.49 -4.47 57.07
N VAL A 12 2.46 -4.42 56.16
CA VAL A 12 2.71 -3.20 55.37
C VAL A 12 1.79 -3.23 54.15
N LEU A 13 0.66 -2.53 54.26
CA LEU A 13 -0.28 -2.31 53.16
C LEU A 13 0.33 -1.30 52.17
N ALA A 14 1.19 -1.79 51.27
CA ALA A 14 1.78 -0.99 50.20
C ALA A 14 0.65 -0.47 49.29
N ALA A 15 0.39 0.84 49.34
CA ALA A 15 -0.68 1.45 48.57
C ALA A 15 -0.42 1.30 47.07
N LEU A 16 -1.46 0.88 46.33
CA LEU A 16 -1.48 1.00 44.87
C LEU A 16 -1.29 2.48 44.52
N PRO A 17 -0.39 2.85 43.60
CA PRO A 17 -0.33 4.21 43.10
C PRO A 17 -1.66 4.50 42.40
N ALA A 18 -2.40 5.49 42.90
CA ALA A 18 -3.64 5.92 42.27
C ALA A 18 -3.30 6.41 40.86
N ALA A 19 -3.70 5.64 39.85
CA ALA A 19 -3.52 6.03 38.46
C ALA A 19 -4.27 7.35 38.25
N GLN A 20 -3.51 8.45 38.12
CA GLN A 20 -4.09 9.73 37.77
C GLN A 20 -4.70 9.58 36.38
N ALA A 21 -6.02 9.50 36.33
CA ALA A 21 -6.79 9.43 35.08
C ALA A 21 -6.66 10.77 34.37
N GLN A 22 -5.55 10.91 33.65
CA GLN A 22 -5.20 12.08 32.87
C GLN A 22 -6.25 12.16 31.76
N MET A 23 -7.22 13.07 31.94
CA MET A 23 -8.29 13.27 30.97
C MET A 23 -7.64 13.54 29.61
N PRO A 24 -8.01 12.80 28.55
CA PRO A 24 -7.41 13.04 27.24
C PRO A 24 -7.66 14.50 26.85
N PRO A 25 -6.69 15.19 26.22
CA PRO A 25 -6.91 16.53 25.71
C PRO A 25 -8.13 16.47 24.78
N ALA A 26 -9.04 17.44 24.92
CA ALA A 26 -10.34 17.38 24.28
C ALA A 26 -10.18 17.31 22.75
N THR A 27 -10.34 16.11 22.20
CA THR A 27 -10.24 15.87 20.76
C THR A 27 -11.43 16.51 20.07
N ASP A 28 -11.19 17.57 19.30
CA ASP A 28 -12.13 17.97 18.26
C ASP A 28 -12.41 16.74 17.37
N PRO A 29 -13.66 16.25 17.26
CA PRO A 29 -13.96 14.97 16.61
C PRO A 29 -13.53 14.87 15.13
N GLY A 30 -13.15 15.99 14.50
CA GLY A 30 -12.75 16.07 13.10
C GLY A 30 -11.24 16.08 12.80
N TYR A 31 -10.33 16.21 13.78
CA TYR A 31 -8.90 16.39 13.49
C TYR A 31 -7.95 15.56 14.37
N ASN A 32 -7.48 14.43 13.84
CA ASN A 32 -6.40 13.63 14.42
C ASN A 32 -5.05 14.03 13.81
N ASP A 33 -4.16 14.58 14.63
CA ASP A 33 -2.89 15.21 14.20
C ASP A 33 -1.77 14.20 13.86
N SER A 34 -2.10 13.24 12.99
CA SER A 34 -1.25 12.11 12.58
C SER A 34 -0.66 12.26 11.18
N TYR A 35 -0.77 13.46 10.59
CA TYR A 35 -0.46 13.75 9.18
C TYR A 35 0.95 14.31 8.93
N ALA A 36 1.84 14.27 9.93
CA ALA A 36 3.25 14.61 9.77
C ALA A 36 3.98 13.61 8.84
N GLY A 37 3.97 13.89 7.54
CA GLY A 37 4.83 13.23 6.54
C GLY A 37 4.23 12.05 5.76
N LYS A 38 2.94 11.72 5.92
CA LYS A 38 2.26 10.71 5.07
C LYS A 38 1.37 11.40 4.02
N PRO A 39 1.38 10.96 2.75
CA PRO A 39 0.45 11.48 1.74
C PRO A 39 -1.01 11.25 2.15
N ALA A 40 -1.78 12.32 2.30
CA ALA A 40 -3.21 12.27 2.54
C ALA A 40 -4.00 12.22 1.22
N ILE A 41 -5.20 11.65 1.24
CA ILE A 41 -6.11 11.69 0.08
C ILE A 41 -6.66 13.11 -0.05
N VAL A 42 -6.21 13.85 -1.06
CA VAL A 42 -6.69 15.23 -1.29
C VAL A 42 -8.06 15.24 -2.00
N PRO A 43 -8.89 16.29 -1.82
CA PRO A 43 -10.16 16.43 -2.51
C PRO A 43 -10.05 16.24 -4.04
N GLY A 44 -11.05 15.61 -4.64
CA GLY A 44 -11.04 15.23 -6.06
C GLY A 44 -10.44 13.84 -6.33
N TYR A 45 -9.43 13.40 -5.58
CA TYR A 45 -8.78 12.09 -5.73
C TYR A 45 -9.49 10.98 -4.94
N ARG A 46 -9.06 9.73 -5.16
CA ARG A 46 -9.53 8.51 -4.49
C ARG A 46 -8.32 7.65 -4.13
N ALA A 47 -8.38 6.97 -2.99
CA ALA A 47 -7.43 5.88 -2.70
C ALA A 47 -7.87 4.60 -3.44
N VAL A 48 -6.96 3.97 -4.15
CA VAL A 48 -7.16 2.66 -4.78
C VAL A 48 -6.14 1.69 -4.19
N SER A 49 -6.60 0.54 -3.69
CA SER A 49 -5.72 -0.53 -3.20
C SER A 49 -5.59 -1.61 -4.28
N LEU A 50 -4.37 -1.90 -4.73
CA LEU A 50 -4.09 -2.92 -5.74
C LEU A 50 -3.14 -4.00 -5.19
N PRO A 51 -3.40 -5.30 -5.45
CA PRO A 51 -2.47 -6.36 -5.14
C PRO A 51 -1.26 -6.30 -6.07
N VAL A 52 -0.06 -6.51 -5.52
CA VAL A 52 1.21 -6.57 -6.25
C VAL A 52 2.06 -7.72 -5.70
N ALA A 53 2.92 -8.33 -6.51
CA ALA A 53 3.87 -9.32 -6.00
C ALA A 53 4.81 -8.67 -4.97
N ALA A 54 5.12 -9.36 -3.87
CA ALA A 54 5.91 -8.80 -2.76
C ALA A 54 7.25 -8.21 -3.21
N VAL A 55 7.93 -8.87 -4.16
CA VAL A 55 9.18 -8.40 -4.77
C VAL A 55 9.09 -7.02 -5.44
N GLN A 56 7.92 -6.61 -5.93
CA GLN A 56 7.71 -5.26 -6.47
C GLN A 56 7.53 -4.23 -5.35
N ALA A 57 6.81 -4.61 -4.29
CA ALA A 57 6.58 -3.75 -3.13
C ALA A 57 7.87 -3.42 -2.35
N LEU A 58 8.95 -4.19 -2.52
CA LEU A 58 10.28 -3.88 -1.97
C LEU A 58 10.83 -2.52 -2.46
N PHE A 59 10.58 -2.17 -3.73
CA PHE A 59 11.08 -0.93 -4.33
C PHE A 59 10.16 0.28 -4.12
N LEU A 60 8.99 0.12 -3.49
CA LEU A 60 8.00 1.19 -3.32
C LEU A 60 8.01 1.77 -1.91
N SER A 61 7.94 3.09 -1.79
CA SER A 61 7.75 3.84 -0.55
C SER A 61 6.59 4.83 -0.64
N PRO A 62 5.94 5.20 0.48
CA PRO A 62 4.98 6.31 0.51
C PRO A 62 5.61 7.60 -0.04
N GLY A 63 4.88 8.31 -0.90
CA GLY A 63 5.35 9.50 -1.60
C GLY A 63 6.07 9.24 -2.93
N ASP A 64 6.42 7.99 -3.27
CA ASP A 64 6.97 7.65 -4.58
C ASP A 64 5.95 7.86 -5.71
N ARG A 65 6.47 8.11 -6.91
CA ARG A 65 5.71 8.14 -8.16
C ARG A 65 5.89 6.83 -8.91
N VAL A 66 4.79 6.29 -9.43
CA VAL A 66 4.75 4.99 -10.10
C VAL A 66 3.90 5.00 -11.36
N ASP A 67 4.24 4.09 -12.27
CA ASP A 67 3.43 3.73 -13.43
C ASP A 67 2.79 2.36 -13.24
N LEU A 68 1.57 2.19 -13.74
CA LEU A 68 0.76 0.97 -13.60
C LEU A 68 0.75 0.22 -14.93
N LEU A 69 1.42 -0.94 -14.96
CA LEU A 69 1.53 -1.81 -16.12
C LEU A 69 0.62 -3.02 -15.96
N VAL A 70 -0.17 -3.31 -16.99
CA VAL A 70 -1.23 -4.31 -16.92
C VAL A 70 -1.05 -5.32 -18.05
N THR A 71 -1.00 -6.60 -17.67
CA THR A 71 -0.73 -7.73 -18.56
C THR A 71 -2.00 -8.56 -18.78
N PHE A 72 -2.44 -8.70 -20.02
CA PHE A 72 -3.71 -9.34 -20.40
C PHE A 72 -3.62 -10.10 -21.73
N GLU A 73 -4.64 -10.93 -22.02
CA GLU A 73 -4.83 -11.51 -23.36
C GLU A 73 -5.58 -10.51 -24.24
N ALA A 74 -4.94 -10.04 -25.32
CA ALA A 74 -5.62 -9.34 -26.39
C ALA A 74 -5.97 -10.32 -27.52
N VAL A 75 -7.17 -10.23 -28.07
CA VAL A 75 -7.54 -10.94 -29.30
C VAL A 75 -7.14 -10.06 -30.49
N MET A 76 -6.17 -10.52 -31.27
CA MET A 76 -5.72 -9.82 -32.48
C MET A 76 -6.57 -10.24 -33.69
N LYS A 77 -6.46 -9.52 -34.82
CA LYS A 77 -7.12 -9.88 -36.08
C LYS A 77 -6.79 -11.33 -36.47
N GLY A 78 -7.82 -12.12 -36.78
CA GLY A 78 -7.68 -13.56 -37.03
C GLY A 78 -7.63 -14.40 -35.74
N ASP A 79 -8.43 -14.02 -34.73
CA ASP A 79 -8.70 -14.71 -33.45
C ASP A 79 -7.47 -15.17 -32.64
N THR A 80 -6.29 -14.67 -32.99
CA THR A 80 -5.03 -15.01 -32.36
C THR A 80 -4.91 -14.26 -31.03
N LYS A 81 -5.08 -14.99 -29.93
CA LYS A 81 -4.79 -14.49 -28.58
C LYS A 81 -3.31 -14.20 -28.43
N GLU A 82 -2.98 -13.03 -27.87
CA GLU A 82 -1.61 -12.62 -27.58
C GLU A 82 -1.52 -12.01 -26.19
N MET A 83 -0.50 -12.43 -25.43
CA MET A 83 -0.16 -11.81 -24.15
C MET A 83 0.50 -10.45 -24.41
N VAL A 84 -0.21 -9.38 -24.08
CA VAL A 84 0.26 -7.99 -24.20
C VAL A 84 0.44 -7.38 -22.82
N THR A 85 1.33 -6.39 -22.70
CA THR A 85 1.44 -5.53 -21.52
C THR A 85 1.38 -4.06 -21.95
N ALA A 86 0.55 -3.28 -21.27
CA ALA A 86 0.36 -1.86 -21.53
C ALA A 86 0.50 -1.06 -20.22
N THR A 87 1.14 0.10 -20.29
CA THR A 87 1.10 1.09 -19.21
C THR A 87 -0.22 1.85 -19.30
N ILE A 88 -1.10 1.67 -18.32
CA ILE A 88 -2.46 2.27 -18.33
C ILE A 88 -2.55 3.55 -17.51
N LEU A 89 -1.78 3.65 -16.42
CA LEU A 89 -1.66 4.86 -15.59
C LEU A 89 -0.18 5.23 -15.51
N GLN A 90 0.11 6.53 -15.44
CA GLN A 90 1.46 7.06 -15.29
C GLN A 90 1.51 8.11 -14.18
N ASN A 91 2.66 8.25 -13.55
CA ASN A 91 2.97 9.33 -12.60
C ASN A 91 2.04 9.38 -11.36
N ILE A 92 1.52 8.22 -10.95
CA ILE A 92 0.59 8.06 -9.82
C ILE A 92 1.37 8.08 -8.50
N ILE A 93 0.83 8.74 -7.46
CA ILE A 93 1.49 8.81 -6.14
C ILE A 93 1.11 7.60 -5.29
N VAL A 94 2.11 6.97 -4.67
CA VAL A 94 1.93 5.94 -3.64
C VAL A 94 1.57 6.59 -2.31
N LEU A 95 0.38 6.28 -1.79
CA LEU A 95 -0.07 6.69 -0.45
C LEU A 95 0.57 5.81 0.63
N ASN A 96 0.62 4.49 0.40
CA ASN A 96 1.06 3.49 1.37
C ASN A 96 1.46 2.17 0.69
N VAL A 97 2.24 1.32 1.37
CA VAL A 97 2.67 0.01 0.89
C VAL A 97 2.60 -1.02 2.01
N TYR A 98 1.72 -2.01 1.86
CA TYR A 98 1.72 -3.21 2.69
C TYR A 98 2.61 -4.28 2.04
N ARG A 99 3.55 -4.83 2.80
CA ARG A 99 4.45 -5.91 2.36
C ARG A 99 4.19 -7.16 3.23
N PRO A 100 4.08 -8.36 2.64
CA PRO A 100 3.99 -9.61 3.40
C PRO A 100 5.38 -10.06 3.86
N ASP A 101 5.42 -10.99 4.81
CA ASP A 101 6.67 -11.51 5.39
C ASP A 101 7.45 -12.46 4.43
N SER A 102 6.80 -12.93 3.35
CA SER A 102 7.41 -13.80 2.33
C SER A 102 7.45 -13.13 0.96
N LEU A 103 8.57 -13.31 0.25
CA LEU A 103 8.80 -12.77 -1.09
C LEU A 103 7.92 -13.39 -2.18
N ASP A 104 7.38 -14.60 -1.92
CA ASP A 104 6.43 -15.28 -2.81
C ASP A 104 4.97 -14.81 -2.60
N GLY A 105 4.73 -13.95 -1.61
CA GLY A 105 3.41 -13.43 -1.27
C GLY A 105 2.94 -12.26 -2.15
N ASN A 106 1.71 -11.83 -1.92
CA ASN A 106 1.18 -10.58 -2.46
C ASN A 106 1.24 -9.47 -1.40
N GLY A 107 1.83 -8.33 -1.77
CA GLY A 107 1.64 -7.06 -1.07
C GLY A 107 0.45 -6.28 -1.61
N VAL A 108 0.17 -5.14 -0.99
CA VAL A 108 -0.88 -4.21 -1.43
C VAL A 108 -0.28 -2.82 -1.52
N VAL A 109 -0.35 -2.20 -2.69
CA VAL A 109 -0.02 -0.78 -2.87
C VAL A 109 -1.30 0.04 -2.78
N GLN A 110 -1.26 1.16 -2.05
CA GLN A 110 -2.33 2.14 -2.02
C GLN A 110 -1.92 3.35 -2.85
N LEU A 111 -2.72 3.69 -3.86
CA LEU A 111 -2.43 4.70 -4.87
C LEU A 111 -3.41 5.87 -4.77
N MET A 112 -2.93 7.09 -5.04
CA MET A 112 -3.74 8.29 -5.14
C MET A 112 -4.15 8.53 -6.60
N CYS A 113 -5.35 8.09 -6.97
CA CYS A 113 -5.87 8.17 -8.33
C CYS A 113 -6.94 9.25 -8.47
N ASN A 114 -6.99 9.92 -9.63
CA ASN A 114 -8.15 10.71 -10.03
C ASN A 114 -9.35 9.79 -10.37
N PRO A 115 -10.58 10.32 -10.54
CA PRO A 115 -11.77 9.49 -10.77
C PRO A 115 -11.75 8.61 -12.03
N ASN A 116 -10.99 8.98 -13.06
CA ASN A 116 -10.84 8.20 -14.30
C ASN A 116 -9.76 7.13 -14.15
N GLU A 117 -8.62 7.49 -13.56
CA GLU A 117 -7.54 6.56 -13.21
C GLU A 117 -8.03 5.42 -12.30
N ALA A 118 -8.91 5.74 -11.34
CA ALA A 118 -9.54 4.76 -10.46
C ALA A 118 -10.44 3.77 -11.21
N GLN A 119 -11.13 4.19 -12.28
CA GLN A 119 -11.93 3.29 -13.13
C GLN A 119 -11.03 2.35 -13.93
N TYR A 120 -9.94 2.84 -14.52
CA TYR A 120 -8.98 2.00 -15.24
C TYR A 120 -8.22 1.01 -14.31
N ALA A 121 -7.91 1.42 -13.09
CA ALA A 121 -7.35 0.54 -12.07
C ALA A 121 -8.34 -0.58 -11.67
N ALA A 122 -9.61 -0.26 -11.44
CA ALA A 122 -10.65 -1.23 -11.12
C ALA A 122 -10.92 -2.21 -12.28
N LEU A 123 -10.98 -1.70 -13.52
CA LEU A 123 -11.11 -2.53 -14.73
C LEU A 123 -9.93 -3.51 -14.85
N SER A 124 -8.72 -3.06 -14.56
CA SER A 124 -7.50 -3.89 -14.62
C SER A 124 -7.48 -4.96 -13.53
N LEU A 125 -7.98 -4.66 -12.33
CA LEU A 125 -8.15 -5.66 -11.27
C LEU A 125 -9.18 -6.74 -11.65
N ALA A 126 -10.19 -6.39 -12.45
CA ALA A 126 -11.23 -7.32 -12.90
C ALA A 126 -10.86 -8.16 -14.14
N GLN A 127 -10.01 -7.64 -15.05
CA GLN A 127 -9.76 -8.25 -16.37
C GLN A 127 -8.32 -8.69 -16.64
N SER A 128 -7.34 -8.23 -15.87
CA SER A 128 -5.93 -8.56 -16.15
C SER A 128 -5.50 -9.90 -15.56
N LYS A 129 -4.49 -10.53 -16.17
CA LYS A 129 -3.82 -11.69 -15.58
C LYS A 129 -2.75 -11.29 -14.55
N ARG A 130 -2.17 -10.11 -14.68
CA ARG A 130 -1.22 -9.55 -13.72
C ARG A 130 -1.14 -8.02 -13.82
N ILE A 131 -1.19 -7.40 -12.65
CA ILE A 131 -0.82 -6.00 -12.44
C ILE A 131 0.65 -5.94 -12.05
N ASN A 132 1.39 -4.95 -12.55
CA ASN A 132 2.77 -4.66 -12.16
C ASN A 132 2.92 -3.15 -11.95
N VAL A 133 3.81 -2.76 -11.03
CA VAL A 133 4.04 -1.35 -10.67
C VAL A 133 5.53 -1.04 -10.80
N THR A 134 5.87 0.01 -11.55
CA THR A 134 7.26 0.46 -11.71
C THR A 134 7.45 1.85 -11.11
N ARG A 135 8.43 1.97 -10.21
CA ARG A 135 8.83 3.25 -9.61
C ARG A 135 9.57 4.14 -10.61
N ARG A 136 9.15 5.41 -10.69
CA ARG A 136 9.84 6.46 -11.45
C ARG A 136 11.08 6.97 -10.74
N ALA A 137 11.98 7.61 -11.49
CA ALA A 137 13.06 8.39 -10.90
C ALA A 137 12.50 9.62 -10.15
N PRO A 138 13.12 10.07 -9.04
CA PRO A 138 12.75 11.35 -8.42
C PRO A 138 12.85 12.50 -9.43
N GLY A 139 11.77 13.27 -9.57
CA GLY A 139 11.67 14.37 -10.54
C GLY A 139 11.14 13.97 -11.93
N ASP A 140 11.09 12.68 -12.26
CA ASP A 140 10.42 12.22 -13.49
C ASP A 140 8.89 12.30 -13.31
N VAL A 141 8.32 13.36 -13.90
CA VAL A 141 6.87 13.64 -13.93
C VAL A 141 6.32 13.70 -15.36
N GLN A 142 7.15 13.42 -16.37
CA GLN A 142 6.76 13.60 -17.77
C GLN A 142 5.86 12.46 -18.25
N LEU A 143 4.67 12.80 -18.73
CA LEU A 143 3.77 11.83 -19.36
C LEU A 143 4.20 11.62 -20.82
N SER A 144 4.32 10.36 -21.22
CA SER A 144 4.78 9.97 -22.56
C SER A 144 3.94 8.80 -23.10
N PRO A 145 3.49 8.81 -24.37
CA PRO A 145 2.88 7.63 -24.97
C PRO A 145 3.85 6.44 -24.93
N MET A 146 3.40 5.31 -24.38
CA MET A 146 4.19 4.07 -24.35
C MET A 146 3.57 3.04 -25.30
N GLU A 147 4.41 2.41 -26.11
CA GLU A 147 3.95 1.29 -26.94
C GLU A 147 3.57 0.08 -26.07
N MET A 148 2.51 -0.63 -26.46
CA MET A 148 2.20 -1.94 -25.89
C MET A 148 3.32 -2.93 -26.22
N ALA A 149 3.83 -3.63 -25.20
CA ALA A 149 4.82 -4.67 -25.34
C ALA A 149 4.15 -6.03 -25.60
N SER A 150 4.70 -6.81 -26.52
CA SER A 150 4.30 -8.21 -26.77
C SER A 150 5.48 -9.02 -27.28
N PHE A 151 5.44 -10.35 -27.10
CA PHE A 151 6.58 -11.21 -27.46
C PHE A 151 6.87 -11.23 -28.98
N LYS A 152 5.86 -11.03 -29.84
CA LYS A 152 6.08 -10.95 -31.30
C LYS A 152 6.92 -9.73 -31.73
N LYS A 153 7.00 -8.68 -30.90
CA LYS A 153 7.87 -7.52 -31.18
C LYS A 153 9.36 -7.79 -30.88
N LEU A 154 9.69 -8.84 -30.12
CA LEU A 154 11.06 -9.10 -29.64
C LEU A 154 11.90 -9.95 -30.61
N PHE A 155 11.28 -10.89 -31.32
CA PHE A 155 11.94 -11.85 -32.22
C PHE A 155 11.71 -11.47 -33.68
N ARG A 156 12.19 -10.29 -34.06
CA ARG A 156 11.92 -9.63 -35.33
C ARG A 156 12.98 -9.91 -36.40
#